data_AF-A0A6V7WZP0-F1
#
_entry.id   AF-A0A6V7WZP0-F1
#
_cell.length_a   1.000
_cell.length_b   1.000
_cell.length_c   1.000
_cell.angle_alpha   90.00
_cell.angle_beta   90.00
_cell.angle_gamma   90.00
#
_symmetry.space_group_name_H-M   'P 1'
#
loop_
_entity.id
_entity.type
_entity.pdbx_description
1 polymer ?
#
loop_
_entity_poly.entity_id
_entity_poly.type
_entity_poly.pdbx_seq_one_letter_code
_entity_poly.pdbx_strand_id
1 'polypeptide(L)'
;MLCICAQQLTQALTMRRTVLKHDVVVNRYSLAEATQTRDALAKCLYNALFHWIVLRINHSLFRKESATANKANGLYIGILDIFGFEDVGGNCNSFEQLCINYANERLQAYFNQHIFQFEQEIYMKENIRWTPIQYTDNTECVEMFSSKPYGLLRLVDEESNINNGTDQSMLEKLNTFLRTNEYYEVPHKREAAFIIAHYAGKVKYQIYGFREKNKDLMRHDVMNVLKGSKSAFVRELVGEDPVAVFRWSLLRCTVRAMFAFRQAGRTKLRAGIIQKLEFASFQVLNTLSNTLLNNYPPPSEC
;
A
#
# COMPACT_ATOMS: atom_id res chain seq x y z
N MET A 1 -6.16 -20.02 19.76
CA MET A 1 -5.45 -18.76 19.48
C MET A 1 -6.35 -17.69 18.85
N LEU A 2 -7.02 -17.92 17.71
CA LEU A 2 -7.85 -16.89 17.07
C LEU A 2 -9.23 -16.63 17.73
N CYS A 3 -9.65 -17.46 18.70
CA CYS A 3 -10.92 -17.34 19.42
C CYS A 3 -12.17 -17.32 18.51
N ILE A 4 -12.15 -18.13 17.45
CA ILE A 4 -13.22 -18.30 16.46
C ILE A 4 -13.76 -19.74 16.56
N CYS A 5 -15.04 -19.95 16.24
CA CYS A 5 -15.61 -21.29 16.14
C CYS A 5 -14.94 -22.10 15.03
N ALA A 6 -14.39 -23.27 15.37
CA ALA A 6 -13.66 -24.12 14.42
C ALA A 6 -14.51 -24.52 13.21
N GLN A 7 -15.81 -24.79 13.41
CA GLN A 7 -16.73 -25.15 12.33
C GLN A 7 -16.95 -23.99 11.35
N GLN A 8 -17.11 -22.77 11.85
CA GLN A 8 -17.28 -21.57 11.02
C GLN A 8 -16.01 -21.27 10.22
N LEU A 9 -14.85 -21.40 10.85
CA LEU A 9 -13.57 -21.24 10.16
C LEU A 9 -13.37 -22.31 9.08
N THR A 10 -13.71 -23.57 9.38
CA THR A 10 -13.62 -24.66 8.40
C THR A 10 -14.53 -24.40 7.21
N GLN A 11 -15.77 -23.97 7.44
CA GLN A 11 -16.69 -23.62 6.36
C GLN A 11 -16.15 -22.47 5.50
N ALA A 12 -15.65 -21.39 6.10
CA ALA A 12 -15.10 -20.26 5.35
C ALA A 12 -13.82 -20.62 4.55
N LEU A 13 -13.02 -21.57 5.03
CA LEU A 13 -11.81 -22.02 4.35
C LEU A 13 -12.07 -23.10 3.28
N THR A 14 -13.23 -23.74 3.27
CA THR A 14 -13.52 -24.89 2.38
C THR A 14 -14.74 -24.70 1.49
N MET A 15 -15.51 -23.63 1.67
CA MET A 15 -16.73 -23.36 0.93
C MET A 15 -16.79 -21.90 0.48
N ARG A 16 -17.29 -21.68 -0.75
CA ARG A 16 -17.63 -20.37 -1.30
C ARG A 16 -19.13 -20.17 -1.23
N ARG A 17 -19.56 -19.05 -0.64
CA ARG A 17 -20.94 -18.59 -0.73
C ARG A 17 -21.06 -17.57 -1.87
N THR A 18 -21.97 -17.82 -2.80
CA THR A 18 -22.33 -16.88 -3.86
C THR A 18 -23.78 -16.46 -3.66
N VAL A 19 -23.98 -15.19 -3.34
CA VAL A 19 -25.32 -14.60 -3.20
C VAL A 19 -25.79 -14.17 -4.58
N LEU A 20 -26.82 -14.84 -5.08
CA LEU A 20 -27.59 -14.46 -6.27
C LEU A 20 -28.83 -13.66 -5.84
N LYS A 21 -29.54 -13.06 -6.79
CA LYS A 21 -30.67 -12.16 -6.51
C LYS A 21 -31.78 -12.78 -5.63
N HIS A 22 -32.00 -14.09 -5.71
CA HIS A 22 -33.04 -14.80 -4.95
C HIS A 22 -32.52 -16.02 -4.18
N ASP A 23 -31.26 -16.42 -4.39
CA ASP A 23 -30.71 -17.67 -3.88
C ASP A 23 -29.29 -17.50 -3.37
N VAL A 24 -28.89 -18.41 -2.48
CA VAL A 24 -27.52 -18.51 -2.00
C VAL A 24 -26.94 -19.85 -2.39
N VAL A 25 -26.00 -19.85 -3.34
CA VAL A 25 -25.33 -21.06 -3.79
C VAL A 25 -24.06 -21.26 -2.95
N VAL A 26 -23.91 -22.44 -2.37
CA VAL A 26 -22.71 -22.82 -1.61
C VAL A 26 -21.97 -23.91 -2.37
N ASN A 27 -20.76 -23.58 -2.83
CA ASN A 27 -19.88 -24.51 -3.56
C ASN A 27 -18.67 -24.88 -2.69
N ARG A 28 -18.20 -26.12 -2.79
CA ARG A 28 -16.96 -26.53 -2.12
C ARG A 28 -15.74 -26.06 -2.92
N TYR A 29 -14.70 -25.66 -2.22
CA TYR A 29 -13.41 -25.37 -2.83
C TYR A 29 -12.72 -26.66 -3.29
N SER A 30 -11.95 -26.53 -4.37
CA SER A 30 -10.87 -27.46 -4.67
C SER A 30 -9.78 -27.40 -3.58
N LEU A 31 -8.92 -28.43 -3.52
CA LEU A 31 -7.79 -28.44 -2.59
C LEU A 31 -6.87 -27.22 -2.80
N ALA A 32 -6.64 -26.83 -4.05
CA ALA A 32 -5.84 -25.67 -4.40
C ALA A 32 -6.46 -24.37 -3.88
N GLU A 33 -7.75 -24.14 -4.14
CA GLU A 33 -8.46 -22.94 -3.65
C GLU A 33 -8.53 -22.86 -2.12
N ALA A 34 -8.69 -23.99 -1.44
CA ALA A 34 -8.70 -24.04 0.03
C ALA A 34 -7.31 -23.71 0.61
N THR A 35 -6.24 -24.23 -0.01
CA THR A 35 -4.85 -23.93 0.36
C THR A 35 -4.55 -22.44 0.17
N GLN A 36 -4.90 -21.89 -0.99
CA GLN A 36 -4.76 -20.46 -1.27
C GLN A 36 -5.54 -19.63 -0.27
N THR A 37 -6.80 -19.98 0.04
CA THR A 37 -7.63 -19.23 0.99
C THR A 37 -7.04 -19.24 2.40
N ARG A 38 -6.44 -20.35 2.83
CA ARG A 38 -5.70 -20.46 4.11
C ARG A 38 -4.46 -19.56 4.12
N ASP A 39 -3.66 -19.59 3.06
CA ASP A 39 -2.41 -18.83 2.99
C ASP A 39 -2.69 -17.33 2.90
N ALA A 40 -3.73 -16.96 2.16
CA ALA A 40 -4.23 -15.60 2.09
C ALA A 40 -4.68 -15.10 3.47
N LEU A 41 -5.42 -15.92 4.23
CA LEU A 41 -5.81 -15.60 5.62
C LEU A 41 -4.56 -15.33 6.49
N ALA A 42 -3.52 -16.16 6.38
CA ALA A 42 -2.29 -15.97 7.15
C ALA A 42 -1.58 -14.66 6.78
N LYS A 43 -1.47 -14.36 5.47
CA LYS A 43 -0.89 -13.10 4.97
C LYS A 43 -1.67 -11.89 5.49
N CYS A 44 -3.00 -11.92 5.43
CA CYS A 44 -3.85 -10.83 5.90
C CYS A 44 -3.68 -10.58 7.40
N LEU A 45 -3.70 -11.63 8.22
CA LEU A 45 -3.51 -11.49 9.67
C LEU A 45 -2.12 -10.92 10.00
N TYR A 46 -1.08 -11.40 9.32
CA TYR A 46 0.28 -10.90 9.53
C TYR A 46 0.43 -9.45 9.08
N ASN A 47 -0.11 -9.09 7.92
CA ASN A 47 -0.09 -7.72 7.40
C ASN A 47 -0.82 -6.76 8.32
N ALA A 48 -2.01 -7.15 8.80
CA ALA A 48 -2.76 -6.35 9.75
C ALA A 48 -2.01 -6.19 11.08
N LEU A 49 -1.38 -7.26 11.59
CA LEU A 49 -0.52 -7.20 12.78
C LEU A 49 0.66 -6.24 12.58
N PHE A 50 1.33 -6.31 11.43
CA PHE A 50 2.43 -5.41 11.10
C PHE A 50 1.98 -3.94 11.11
N HIS A 51 0.86 -3.61 10.45
CA HIS A 51 0.28 -2.27 10.50
C HIS A 51 -0.07 -1.83 11.92
N TRP A 52 -0.64 -2.72 12.73
CA TRP A 52 -0.93 -2.42 14.14
C TRP A 52 0.35 -2.11 14.92
N ILE A 53 1.43 -2.88 14.74
CA ILE A 53 2.73 -2.61 15.39
C ILE A 53 3.25 -1.22 14.98
N VAL A 54 3.25 -0.90 13.69
CA VAL A 54 3.68 0.41 13.17
C VAL A 54 2.85 1.54 13.80
N LEU A 55 1.53 1.38 13.86
CA LEU A 55 0.62 2.34 14.48
C LEU A 55 0.95 2.56 15.98
N ARG A 56 1.23 1.47 16.71
CA ARG A 56 1.61 1.52 18.14
C ARG A 56 2.94 2.22 18.37
N ILE A 57 3.93 1.96 17.51
CA ILE A 57 5.24 2.65 17.54
C ILE A 57 5.03 4.13 17.29
N ASN A 58 4.33 4.51 16.21
CA ASN A 58 4.07 5.90 15.85
C ASN A 58 3.36 6.67 16.97
N HIS A 59 2.29 6.11 17.53
CA HIS A 59 1.56 6.73 18.64
C HIS A 59 2.44 6.93 19.89
N SER A 60 3.39 6.02 20.14
CA SER A 60 4.32 6.14 21.27
C SER A 60 5.36 7.24 21.06
N LEU A 61 5.73 7.53 19.81
CA LEU A 61 6.65 8.61 19.43
C LEU A 61 5.95 9.98 19.48
N PHE A 62 4.73 10.12 18.93
CA PHE A 62 3.96 11.38 18.92
C PHE A 62 3.69 11.95 20.32
N ARG A 63 3.54 11.11 21.34
CA ARG A 63 3.31 11.56 22.73
C ARG A 63 4.47 12.37 23.32
N LYS A 64 5.68 12.26 22.77
CA LYS A 64 6.84 12.99 23.27
C LYS A 64 6.94 14.42 22.71
N GLU A 65 6.47 14.67 21.49
CA GLU A 65 6.59 15.99 20.85
C GLU A 65 5.59 17.02 21.39
N SER A 66 4.37 16.60 21.74
CA SER A 66 3.29 17.49 22.20
C SER A 66 3.47 18.04 23.61
N ALA A 67 4.32 17.43 24.45
CA ALA A 67 4.62 17.94 25.79
C ALA A 67 5.62 19.12 25.77
N THR A 68 6.34 19.31 24.67
CA THR A 68 7.45 20.28 24.56
C THR A 68 7.27 21.36 23.49
N ALA A 69 6.27 21.27 22.62
CA ALA A 69 6.16 22.14 21.45
C ALA A 69 5.00 23.16 21.53
N ASN A 70 5.21 24.23 22.29
CA ASN A 70 4.69 25.54 21.87
C ASN A 70 5.59 26.05 20.73
N LYS A 71 5.37 25.61 19.48
CA LYS A 71 5.78 26.33 18.25
C LYS A 71 5.41 25.56 17.00
N ALA A 72 4.76 26.28 16.08
CA ALA A 72 4.61 25.90 14.69
C ALA A 72 5.99 25.62 14.04
N ASN A 73 6.03 24.61 13.17
CA ASN A 73 7.15 24.22 12.30
C ASN A 73 8.46 23.80 12.98
N GLY A 74 8.47 22.59 13.57
CA GLY A 74 9.72 21.87 13.80
C GLY A 74 10.34 21.38 12.50
N LEU A 75 11.66 21.48 12.36
CA LEU A 75 12.41 20.80 11.30
C LEU A 75 12.47 19.30 11.61
N TYR A 76 12.48 18.45 10.58
CA TYR A 76 12.65 17.01 10.72
C TYR A 76 13.76 16.49 9.80
N ILE A 77 14.40 15.40 10.22
CA ILE A 77 15.39 14.66 9.42
C ILE A 77 14.75 13.32 9.06
N GLY A 78 14.55 13.07 7.76
CA GLY A 78 14.07 11.79 7.25
C GLY A 78 15.23 10.86 6.94
N ILE A 79 15.16 9.62 7.41
CA ILE A 79 16.10 8.54 7.06
C ILE A 79 15.31 7.51 6.27
N LEU A 80 15.77 7.20 5.05
CA LEU A 80 15.17 6.20 4.19
C LEU A 80 16.03 4.94 4.21
N ASP A 81 15.43 3.83 4.64
CA ASP A 81 16.03 2.50 4.62
C ASP A 81 15.06 1.56 3.88
N ILE A 82 15.48 1.09 2.70
CA ILE A 82 14.68 0.23 1.81
C ILE A 82 15.52 -0.96 1.36
N PHE A 83 14.86 -2.00 0.87
CA PHE A 83 15.54 -3.14 0.25
C PHE A 83 16.39 -2.67 -0.94
N GLY A 84 17.64 -3.14 -1.01
CA GLY A 84 18.52 -2.92 -2.15
C GLY A 84 18.07 -3.72 -3.38
N PHE A 85 18.68 -3.41 -4.52
CA PHE A 85 18.45 -4.14 -5.77
C PHE A 85 18.76 -5.64 -5.60
N GLU A 86 17.87 -6.50 -6.10
CA GLU A 86 17.99 -7.96 -6.00
C GLU A 86 17.96 -8.62 -7.39
N ASP A 87 18.96 -9.46 -7.67
CA ASP A 87 18.88 -10.49 -8.70
C ASP A 87 19.35 -11.81 -8.10
N VAL A 88 18.40 -12.73 -7.87
CA VAL A 88 18.69 -14.03 -7.26
C VAL A 88 19.28 -15.04 -8.25
N GLY A 89 19.63 -14.60 -9.47
CA GLY A 89 20.45 -15.32 -10.44
C GLY A 89 19.86 -16.68 -10.86
N GLY A 90 20.45 -17.77 -10.35
CA GLY A 90 20.03 -19.15 -10.65
C GLY A 90 18.67 -19.54 -10.05
N ASN A 91 18.20 -18.76 -9.06
CA ASN A 91 16.81 -18.83 -8.59
C ASN A 91 15.95 -17.92 -9.45
N CYS A 92 14.71 -18.34 -9.72
CA CYS A 92 13.79 -17.59 -10.55
C CYS A 92 13.30 -16.32 -9.83
N ASN A 93 13.68 -15.12 -10.30
CA ASN A 93 13.12 -13.86 -9.80
C ASN A 93 11.60 -13.84 -10.04
N SER A 94 10.84 -13.41 -9.04
CA SER A 94 9.37 -13.38 -9.11
C SER A 94 8.83 -11.95 -8.94
N PHE A 95 7.52 -11.84 -8.70
CA PHE A 95 6.81 -10.57 -8.58
C PHE A 95 7.37 -9.69 -7.45
N GLU A 96 7.81 -10.30 -6.35
CA GLU A 96 8.39 -9.58 -5.21
C GLU A 96 9.70 -8.88 -5.60
N GLN A 97 10.61 -9.56 -6.30
CA GLN A 97 11.83 -8.95 -6.83
C GLN A 97 11.51 -7.85 -7.84
N LEU A 98 10.50 -8.03 -8.68
CA LEU A 98 10.06 -6.98 -9.61
C LEU A 98 9.65 -5.71 -8.85
N CYS A 99 8.87 -5.84 -7.77
CA CYS A 99 8.47 -4.71 -6.93
C CYS A 99 9.67 -4.05 -6.22
N ILE A 100 10.59 -4.84 -5.69
CA ILE A 100 11.82 -4.35 -5.04
C ILE A 100 12.66 -3.57 -6.05
N ASN A 101 12.91 -4.13 -7.23
CA ASN A 101 13.73 -3.51 -8.25
C ASN A 101 13.06 -2.27 -8.85
N TYR A 102 11.73 -2.26 -9.00
CA TYR A 102 11.00 -1.06 -9.41
C TYR A 102 11.12 0.08 -8.37
N ALA A 103 11.07 -0.23 -7.07
CA ALA A 103 11.29 0.79 -6.03
C ALA A 103 12.71 1.37 -6.11
N ASN A 104 13.72 0.53 -6.33
CA ASN A 104 15.10 0.96 -6.55
C ASN A 104 15.23 1.80 -7.84
N GLU A 105 14.57 1.42 -8.93
CA GLU A 105 14.55 2.17 -10.19
C GLU A 105 14.01 3.60 -9.98
N ARG A 106 12.90 3.75 -9.24
CA ARG A 106 12.35 5.06 -8.89
C ARG A 106 13.28 5.87 -7.98
N LEU A 107 13.92 5.21 -7.01
CA LEU A 107 14.87 5.87 -6.13
C LEU A 107 16.10 6.37 -6.92
N GLN A 108 16.60 5.56 -7.86
CA GLN A 108 17.68 5.94 -8.75
C GLN A 108 17.29 7.13 -9.64
N ALA A 109 16.09 7.12 -10.22
CA ALA A 109 15.59 8.25 -11.01
C ALA A 109 15.48 9.53 -10.17
N TYR A 110 15.01 9.42 -8.92
CA TYR A 110 14.98 10.54 -7.98
C TYR A 110 16.38 11.10 -7.70
N PHE A 111 17.37 10.24 -7.45
CA PHE A 111 18.77 10.65 -7.27
C PHE A 111 19.33 11.33 -8.50
N ASN A 112 19.13 10.74 -9.68
CA ASN A 112 19.62 11.29 -10.95
C ASN A 112 19.03 12.68 -11.20
N GLN A 113 17.72 12.86 -11.00
CA GLN A 113 17.07 14.14 -11.20
C GLN A 113 17.52 15.19 -10.16
N HIS A 114 17.61 14.83 -8.88
CA HIS A 114 17.83 15.82 -7.83
C HIS A 114 19.31 16.14 -7.64
N ILE A 115 20.18 15.15 -7.52
CA ILE A 115 21.60 15.41 -7.22
C ILE A 115 22.26 16.13 -8.39
N PHE A 116 22.12 15.61 -9.61
CA PHE A 116 22.81 16.20 -10.75
C PHE A 116 22.26 17.57 -11.14
N GLN A 117 20.94 17.79 -11.01
CA GLN A 117 20.36 19.10 -11.26
C GLN A 117 20.80 20.11 -10.19
N PHE A 118 20.71 19.77 -8.90
CA PHE A 118 21.11 20.69 -7.83
C PHE A 118 22.60 21.01 -7.85
N GLU A 119 23.48 20.03 -8.09
CA GLU A 119 24.91 20.28 -8.19
C GLU A 119 25.24 21.24 -9.34
N GLN A 120 24.63 21.03 -10.51
CA GLN A 120 24.84 21.89 -11.67
C GLN A 120 24.32 23.32 -11.44
N GLU A 121 23.14 23.46 -10.82
CA GLU A 121 22.60 24.78 -10.47
C GLU A 121 23.53 25.54 -9.50
N ILE A 122 24.13 24.84 -8.53
CA ILE A 122 25.10 25.44 -7.60
C ILE A 122 26.37 25.87 -8.36
N TYR A 123 26.94 25.00 -9.21
CA TYR A 123 28.15 25.35 -9.96
C TYR A 123 27.93 26.55 -10.90
N MET A 124 26.77 26.64 -11.55
CA MET A 124 26.41 27.80 -12.37
C MET A 124 26.28 29.07 -11.51
N LYS A 125 25.63 28.99 -10.35
CA LYS A 125 25.45 30.13 -9.44
C LYS A 125 26.77 30.66 -8.90
N GLU A 126 27.71 29.77 -8.59
CA GLU A 126 29.03 30.11 -8.06
C GLU A 126 30.05 30.47 -9.18
N ASN A 127 29.63 30.52 -10.45
CA ASN A 127 30.48 30.77 -11.62
C ASN A 127 31.70 29.83 -11.70
N ILE A 128 31.55 28.59 -11.24
CA ILE A 128 32.58 27.57 -11.30
C ILE A 128 32.59 26.99 -12.72
N ARG A 129 33.76 26.95 -13.37
CA ARG A 129 33.91 26.26 -14.65
C ARG A 129 33.70 24.77 -14.44
N TRP A 130 32.56 24.28 -14.92
CA TRP A 130 32.14 22.89 -14.76
C TRP A 130 31.92 22.22 -16.10
N THR A 131 32.29 20.95 -16.20
CA THR A 131 31.94 20.10 -17.33
C THR A 131 30.82 19.17 -16.88
N PRO A 132 29.62 19.23 -17.49
CA PRO A 132 28.51 18.37 -17.11
C PRO A 132 28.90 16.90 -17.11
N ILE A 133 28.66 16.21 -15.99
CA ILE A 133 28.84 14.76 -15.91
C ILE A 133 27.69 14.12 -16.68
N GLN A 134 28.03 13.26 -17.65
CA GLN A 134 27.04 12.43 -18.32
C GLN A 134 26.61 11.32 -17.37
N TYR A 135 25.29 11.20 -17.14
CA TYR A 135 24.69 10.11 -16.39
C TYR A 135 23.72 9.34 -17.28
N THR A 136 23.49 8.07 -16.94
CA THR A 136 22.46 7.26 -17.57
C THR A 136 21.11 7.63 -16.96
N ASP A 137 20.28 8.32 -17.75
CA ASP A 137 18.91 8.60 -17.36
C ASP A 137 18.07 7.31 -17.47
N ASN A 138 17.43 6.93 -16.36
CA ASN A 138 16.58 5.75 -16.27
C ASN A 138 15.08 6.11 -16.21
N THR A 139 14.72 7.37 -16.49
CA THR A 139 13.33 7.86 -16.48
C THR A 139 12.44 7.04 -17.41
N GLU A 140 12.90 6.70 -18.62
CA GLU A 140 12.14 5.91 -19.58
C GLU A 140 11.84 4.48 -19.07
N CYS A 141 12.76 3.88 -18.30
CA CYS A 141 12.52 2.60 -17.63
C CYS A 141 11.42 2.74 -16.56
N VAL A 142 11.47 3.78 -15.72
CA VAL A 142 10.43 4.06 -14.72
C VAL A 142 9.07 4.33 -15.37
N GLU A 143 9.05 5.01 -16.50
CA GLU A 143 7.84 5.26 -17.29
C GLU A 143 7.29 3.97 -17.91
N MET A 144 8.12 3.05 -18.39
CA MET A 144 7.66 1.74 -18.86
C MET A 144 6.86 1.00 -17.77
N PHE A 145 7.25 1.12 -16.50
CA PHE A 145 6.52 0.51 -15.39
C PHE A 145 5.15 1.17 -15.11
N SER A 146 5.08 2.50 -15.18
CA SER A 146 3.99 3.29 -14.60
C SER A 146 3.16 4.11 -15.61
N SER A 147 3.55 4.09 -16.89
CA SER A 147 2.89 4.85 -17.96
C SER A 147 1.44 4.45 -18.15
N LYS A 148 0.67 5.40 -18.67
CA LYS A 148 -0.71 5.20 -19.11
C LYS A 148 -0.77 5.33 -20.63
N PRO A 149 -1.53 4.47 -21.33
CA PRO A 149 -2.41 3.44 -20.80
C PRO A 149 -1.77 2.04 -20.65
N TYR A 150 -0.52 1.83 -21.08
CA TYR A 150 0.08 0.49 -21.24
C TYR A 150 1.33 0.22 -20.37
N GLY A 151 1.44 0.82 -19.19
CA GLY A 151 2.55 0.53 -18.27
C GLY A 151 2.50 -0.90 -17.70
N LEU A 152 3.66 -1.47 -17.40
CA LEU A 152 3.80 -2.85 -16.93
C LEU A 152 2.88 -3.18 -15.75
N LEU A 153 2.89 -2.35 -14.70
CA LEU A 153 2.08 -2.60 -13.49
C LEU A 153 0.58 -2.56 -13.80
N ARG A 154 0.17 -1.66 -14.70
CA ARG A 154 -1.22 -1.56 -15.13
C ARG A 154 -1.66 -2.79 -15.93
N LEU A 155 -0.82 -3.29 -16.84
CA LEU A 155 -1.11 -4.51 -17.60
C LEU A 155 -1.25 -5.72 -16.67
N VAL A 156 -0.39 -5.82 -15.65
CA VAL A 156 -0.46 -6.84 -14.59
C VAL A 156 -1.77 -6.71 -13.79
N ASP A 157 -2.15 -5.50 -13.39
CA ASP A 157 -3.41 -5.24 -12.67
C ASP A 157 -4.65 -5.63 -13.49
N GLU A 158 -4.68 -5.25 -14.76
CA GLU A 158 -5.79 -5.58 -15.65
C GLU A 158 -5.95 -7.09 -15.82
N GLU A 159 -4.87 -7.81 -16.17
CA GLU A 159 -4.91 -9.28 -16.34
C GLU A 159 -5.19 -10.01 -15.03
N SER A 160 -4.76 -9.43 -13.92
CA SER A 160 -5.12 -9.95 -12.61
C SER A 160 -6.62 -9.93 -12.43
N ASN A 161 -7.29 -8.82 -12.68
CA ASN A 161 -8.73 -8.72 -12.43
C ASN A 161 -9.64 -9.50 -13.41
N ILE A 162 -9.09 -10.10 -14.47
CA ILE A 162 -9.85 -10.95 -15.39
C ILE A 162 -10.14 -12.32 -14.75
N ASN A 163 -11.42 -12.73 -14.78
CA ASN A 163 -11.91 -13.99 -14.18
C ASN A 163 -11.16 -15.23 -14.69
N ASN A 164 -10.91 -15.31 -16.00
CA ASN A 164 -10.20 -16.42 -16.67
C ASN A 164 -8.77 -16.06 -17.10
N GLY A 165 -8.20 -14.96 -16.59
CA GLY A 165 -6.81 -14.60 -16.86
C GLY A 165 -5.85 -15.66 -16.32
N THR A 166 -4.73 -15.86 -17.00
CA THR A 166 -3.66 -16.77 -16.59
C THR A 166 -2.34 -16.03 -16.55
N ASP A 167 -1.33 -16.56 -15.85
CA ASP A 167 0.02 -15.97 -15.92
C ASP A 167 0.54 -15.99 -17.38
N GLN A 168 0.14 -16.98 -18.19
CA GLN A 168 0.50 -17.05 -19.60
C GLN A 168 -0.16 -15.95 -20.45
N SER A 169 -1.46 -15.69 -20.26
CA SER A 169 -2.15 -14.58 -20.95
C SER A 169 -1.58 -13.22 -20.52
N MET A 170 -1.19 -13.09 -19.24
CA MET A 170 -0.49 -11.93 -18.73
C MET A 170 0.85 -11.73 -19.45
N LEU A 171 1.67 -12.77 -19.57
CA LEU A 171 2.94 -12.69 -20.30
C LEU A 171 2.73 -12.32 -21.78
N GLU A 172 1.75 -12.91 -22.45
CA GLU A 172 1.41 -12.60 -23.84
C GLU A 172 0.99 -11.15 -24.02
N LYS A 173 0.22 -10.60 -23.06
CA LYS A 173 -0.15 -9.19 -23.05
C LYS A 173 1.07 -8.30 -22.85
N LEU A 174 1.92 -8.58 -21.85
CA LEU A 174 3.17 -7.84 -21.63
C LEU A 174 4.06 -7.84 -22.87
N ASN A 175 4.26 -9.01 -23.49
CA ASN A 175 5.04 -9.14 -24.72
C ASN A 175 4.42 -8.39 -25.90
N THR A 176 3.09 -8.31 -25.98
CA THR A 176 2.42 -7.56 -27.05
C THR A 176 2.64 -6.05 -26.92
N PHE A 177 2.48 -5.52 -25.71
CA PHE A 177 2.49 -4.07 -25.49
C PHE A 177 3.89 -3.49 -25.22
N LEU A 178 4.82 -4.26 -24.65
CA LEU A 178 6.11 -3.75 -24.20
C LEU A 178 7.29 -4.18 -25.09
N ARG A 179 7.11 -5.10 -26.05
CA ARG A 179 8.23 -5.62 -26.88
C ARG A 179 9.02 -4.57 -27.65
N THR A 180 8.44 -3.41 -27.96
CA THR A 180 9.14 -2.33 -28.66
C THR A 180 9.89 -1.38 -27.73
N ASN A 181 9.71 -1.51 -26.41
CA ASN A 181 10.41 -0.70 -25.42
C ASN A 181 11.84 -1.22 -25.24
N GLU A 182 12.83 -0.32 -25.22
CA GLU A 182 14.24 -0.70 -25.13
C GLU A 182 14.63 -1.39 -23.82
N TYR A 183 13.85 -1.18 -22.75
CA TYR A 183 14.08 -1.80 -21.44
C TYR A 183 13.38 -3.15 -21.28
N TYR A 184 12.56 -3.59 -22.24
CA TYR A 184 11.83 -4.85 -22.17
C TYR A 184 12.31 -5.85 -23.22
N GLU A 185 12.75 -7.02 -22.76
CA GLU A 185 13.26 -8.08 -23.63
C GLU A 185 12.45 -9.36 -23.47
N VAL A 186 12.12 -9.97 -24.61
CA VAL A 186 11.52 -11.31 -24.67
C VAL A 186 12.65 -12.34 -24.76
N PRO A 187 12.71 -13.34 -23.87
CA PRO A 187 13.73 -14.38 -23.93
C PRO A 187 13.74 -15.12 -25.28
N HIS A 188 14.93 -15.48 -25.77
CA HIS A 188 15.11 -16.15 -27.07
C HIS A 188 14.49 -17.56 -27.11
N LYS A 189 14.42 -18.24 -25.96
CA LYS A 189 13.69 -19.51 -25.80
C LYS A 189 12.25 -19.18 -25.39
N ARG A 190 11.28 -20.01 -25.78
CA ARG A 190 9.89 -19.96 -25.28
C ARG A 190 9.84 -20.36 -23.80
N GLU A 191 10.43 -19.52 -22.97
CA GLU A 191 10.41 -19.57 -21.52
C GLU A 191 9.25 -18.69 -21.04
N ALA A 192 8.59 -19.08 -19.95
CA ALA A 192 7.51 -18.31 -19.33
C ALA A 192 8.08 -17.14 -18.51
N ALA A 193 8.86 -16.27 -19.16
CA ALA A 193 9.60 -15.19 -18.55
C ALA A 193 9.65 -13.95 -19.43
N PHE A 194 9.97 -12.82 -18.82
CA PHE A 194 10.38 -11.59 -19.47
C PHE A 194 11.63 -11.03 -18.80
N ILE A 195 12.36 -10.15 -19.49
CA ILE A 195 13.59 -9.53 -18.99
C ILE A 195 13.38 -8.02 -18.96
N ILE A 196 13.83 -7.38 -17.88
CA ILE A 196 13.89 -5.92 -17.80
C ILE A 196 15.34 -5.49 -17.65
N ALA A 197 15.76 -4.53 -18.47
CA ALA A 197 17.04 -3.85 -18.32
C ALA A 197 16.90 -2.74 -17.25
N HIS A 198 17.27 -3.04 -16.01
CA HIS A 198 17.31 -2.06 -14.94
C HIS A 198 18.62 -1.25 -14.98
N TYR A 199 18.67 -0.13 -14.25
CA TYR A 199 19.92 0.64 -14.10
C TYR A 199 21.11 -0.21 -13.59
N ALA A 200 20.82 -1.23 -12.77
CA ALA A 200 21.82 -2.12 -12.18
C ALA A 200 22.11 -3.39 -13.03
N GLY A 201 21.38 -3.60 -14.13
CA GLY A 201 21.56 -4.75 -15.02
C GLY A 201 20.26 -5.40 -15.47
N LYS A 202 20.39 -6.40 -16.36
CA LYS A 202 19.24 -7.14 -16.89
C LYS A 202 18.79 -8.21 -15.90
N VAL A 203 17.51 -8.16 -15.51
CA VAL A 203 16.91 -9.14 -14.60
C VAL A 203 15.82 -9.92 -15.32
N LYS A 204 15.89 -11.24 -15.25
CA LYS A 204 14.86 -12.14 -15.80
C LYS A 204 13.84 -12.49 -14.73
N TYR A 205 12.56 -12.25 -15.01
CA TYR A 205 11.44 -12.54 -14.14
C TYR A 205 10.59 -13.70 -14.69
N GLN A 206 10.32 -14.71 -13.88
CA GLN A 206 9.40 -15.79 -14.23
C GLN A 206 7.96 -15.36 -13.96
N ILE A 207 7.07 -15.50 -14.93
CA ILE A 207 5.68 -15.04 -14.78
C ILE A 207 4.84 -15.89 -13.81
N TYR A 208 5.30 -17.09 -13.47
CA TYR A 208 4.57 -18.02 -12.62
C TYR A 208 4.18 -17.39 -11.27
N GLY A 209 2.88 -17.38 -10.97
CA GLY A 209 2.31 -16.86 -9.73
C GLY A 209 2.16 -15.34 -9.67
N PHE A 210 2.53 -14.59 -10.71
CA PHE A 210 2.42 -13.13 -10.73
C PHE A 210 1.00 -12.66 -10.46
N ARG A 211 0.03 -13.26 -11.15
CA ARG A 211 -1.37 -12.87 -11.02
C ARG A 211 -1.92 -13.10 -9.63
N GLU A 212 -1.60 -14.23 -9.03
CA GLU A 212 -2.03 -14.55 -7.67
C GLU A 212 -1.43 -13.59 -6.65
N LYS A 213 -0.12 -13.31 -6.79
CA LYS A 213 0.61 -12.39 -5.93
C LYS A 213 0.10 -10.95 -6.04
N ASN A 214 -0.31 -10.52 -7.22
CA ASN A 214 -0.89 -9.19 -7.43
C ASN A 214 -2.35 -9.08 -6.96
N LYS A 215 -3.13 -10.16 -7.01
CA LYS A 215 -4.55 -10.11 -6.64
C LYS A 215 -4.78 -9.74 -5.18
N ASP A 216 -3.93 -10.16 -4.26
CA ASP A 216 -3.97 -9.92 -2.80
C ASP A 216 -5.38 -9.73 -2.16
N LEU A 217 -6.38 -10.50 -2.63
CA LEU A 217 -7.78 -10.35 -2.25
C LEU A 217 -8.12 -11.33 -1.14
N MET A 218 -8.39 -10.82 0.07
CA MET A 218 -9.09 -11.60 1.09
C MET A 218 -10.56 -11.76 0.74
N ARG A 219 -11.04 -13.01 0.79
CA ARG A 219 -12.46 -13.31 0.58
C ARG A 219 -13.31 -12.76 1.74
N HIS A 220 -14.44 -12.15 1.40
CA HIS A 220 -15.37 -11.57 2.38
C HIS A 220 -15.86 -12.58 3.43
N ASP A 221 -16.10 -13.83 3.05
CA ASP A 221 -16.57 -14.88 3.98
C ASP A 221 -15.55 -15.14 5.11
N VAL A 222 -14.25 -15.17 4.78
CA VAL A 222 -13.17 -15.32 5.74
C VAL A 222 -13.07 -14.10 6.65
N MET A 223 -13.18 -12.90 6.07
CA MET A 223 -13.18 -11.64 6.83
C MET A 223 -14.35 -11.56 7.82
N ASN A 224 -15.54 -12.02 7.43
CA ASN A 224 -16.71 -12.02 8.29
C ASN A 224 -16.53 -12.96 9.49
N VAL A 225 -15.90 -14.13 9.29
CA VAL A 225 -15.58 -15.05 10.38
C VAL A 225 -14.57 -14.44 11.35
N LEU A 226 -13.56 -13.73 10.85
CA LEU A 226 -12.60 -13.01 11.70
C LEU A 226 -13.25 -11.89 12.51
N LYS A 227 -14.16 -11.12 11.91
CA LYS A 227 -14.95 -10.08 12.59
C LYS A 227 -15.84 -10.66 13.71
N GLY A 228 -16.24 -11.92 13.58
CA GLY A 228 -16.96 -12.67 14.61
C GLY A 228 -16.10 -13.25 15.73
N SER A 229 -14.77 -13.04 15.72
CA SER A 229 -13.88 -13.56 16.77
C SER A 229 -14.29 -13.07 18.16
N LYS A 230 -14.19 -13.93 19.18
CA LYS A 230 -14.38 -13.52 20.58
C LYS A 230 -13.21 -12.68 21.11
N SER A 231 -12.04 -12.75 20.47
CA SER A 231 -10.89 -11.92 20.83
C SER A 231 -11.10 -10.47 20.36
N ALA A 232 -11.13 -9.53 21.30
CA ALA A 232 -11.21 -8.11 20.97
C ALA A 232 -10.03 -7.66 20.09
N PHE A 233 -8.84 -8.18 20.36
CA PHE A 233 -7.64 -7.89 19.59
C PHE A 233 -7.76 -8.35 18.13
N VAL A 234 -8.27 -9.55 17.87
CA VAL A 234 -8.46 -10.04 16.48
C VAL A 234 -9.52 -9.23 15.74
N ARG A 235 -10.60 -8.83 16.43
CA ARG A 235 -11.63 -7.97 15.83
C ARG A 235 -11.13 -6.56 15.54
N GLU A 236 -10.30 -6.02 16.42
CA GLU A 236 -9.56 -4.77 16.17
C GLU A 236 -8.72 -5.00 14.93
N LEU A 237 -7.74 -5.89 14.96
CA LEU A 237 -6.81 -6.18 13.86
C LEU A 237 -7.47 -6.28 12.47
N VAL A 238 -8.62 -6.95 12.35
CA VAL A 238 -9.28 -7.24 11.06
C VAL A 238 -10.38 -6.22 10.71
N GLY A 239 -10.77 -5.37 11.64
CA GLY A 239 -11.76 -4.29 11.44
C GLY A 239 -11.17 -3.02 10.81
N GLU A 240 -9.85 -2.98 10.59
CA GLU A 240 -9.11 -1.72 10.47
C GLU A 240 -8.64 -1.48 9.04
N ASP A 241 -9.15 -0.41 8.42
CA ASP A 241 -8.30 0.38 7.53
C ASP A 241 -7.33 1.17 8.46
N PRO A 242 -6.00 0.97 8.38
CA PRO A 242 -5.05 1.52 9.34
C PRO A 242 -5.13 3.06 9.47
N VAL A 243 -5.45 3.73 8.36
CA VAL A 243 -5.60 5.19 8.30
C VAL A 243 -6.94 5.62 8.90
N ALA A 244 -8.02 4.91 8.59
CA ALA A 244 -9.35 5.18 9.15
C ALA A 244 -9.36 4.96 10.67
N VAL A 245 -8.63 3.97 11.19
CA VAL A 245 -8.60 3.75 12.63
C VAL A 245 -7.71 4.74 13.34
N PHE A 246 -6.54 5.11 12.82
CA PHE A 246 -5.78 6.21 13.42
C PHE A 246 -6.67 7.48 13.53
N ARG A 247 -7.43 7.79 12.49
CA ARG A 247 -8.41 8.89 12.46
C ARG A 247 -9.55 8.70 13.47
N TRP A 248 -10.10 7.48 13.59
CA TRP A 248 -11.17 7.16 14.55
C TRP A 248 -10.71 7.02 16.00
N SER A 249 -9.48 6.60 16.26
CA SER A 249 -8.89 6.59 17.60
C SER A 249 -8.63 8.02 18.05
N LEU A 250 -8.13 8.88 17.15
CA LEU A 250 -7.92 10.29 17.45
C LEU A 250 -9.27 10.98 17.71
N LEU A 251 -10.28 10.77 16.86
CA LEU A 251 -11.61 11.33 17.13
C LEU A 251 -12.21 10.81 18.43
N ARG A 252 -12.16 9.49 18.70
CA ARG A 252 -12.70 8.91 19.95
C ARG A 252 -12.00 9.47 21.19
N CYS A 253 -10.67 9.63 21.14
CA CYS A 253 -9.91 10.28 22.22
C CYS A 253 -10.33 11.74 22.39
N THR A 254 -10.47 12.50 21.31
CA THR A 254 -10.92 13.90 21.35
C THR A 254 -12.35 14.01 21.89
N VAL A 255 -13.28 13.15 21.46
CA VAL A 255 -14.66 13.11 21.95
C VAL A 255 -14.71 12.74 23.43
N ARG A 256 -13.93 11.74 23.89
CA ARG A 256 -13.84 11.38 25.30
C ARG A 256 -13.23 12.49 26.15
N ALA A 257 -12.19 13.15 25.66
CA ALA A 257 -11.59 14.31 26.30
C ALA A 257 -12.59 15.46 26.39
N MET A 258 -13.29 15.79 25.31
CA MET A 258 -14.36 16.81 25.29
C MET A 258 -15.49 16.47 26.25
N PHE A 259 -15.89 15.20 26.34
CA PHE A 259 -16.96 14.77 27.23
C PHE A 259 -16.53 14.87 28.70
N ALA A 260 -15.31 14.42 29.02
CA ALA A 260 -14.70 14.58 30.35
C ALA A 260 -14.54 16.06 30.72
N PHE A 261 -14.14 16.91 29.77
CA PHE A 261 -14.00 18.36 29.96
C PHE A 261 -15.35 19.06 30.15
N ARG A 262 -16.40 18.64 29.40
CA ARG A 262 -17.79 19.10 29.61
C ARG A 262 -18.32 18.66 30.96
N GLN A 263 -18.01 17.44 31.40
CA GLN A 263 -18.43 16.94 32.71
C GLN A 263 -17.74 17.71 33.85
N ALA A 264 -16.44 17.97 33.73
CA ALA A 264 -15.67 18.80 34.66
C ALA A 264 -16.08 20.28 34.62
N GLY A 265 -16.46 20.79 33.45
CA GLY A 265 -16.94 22.16 33.24
C GLY A 265 -18.37 22.41 33.74
N ARG A 266 -19.22 21.38 33.83
CA ARG A 266 -20.53 21.48 34.50
C ARG A 266 -20.42 21.75 36.00
N THR A 267 -19.28 21.42 36.62
CA THR A 267 -19.00 21.72 38.04
C THR A 267 -18.50 23.15 38.27
N LYS A 268 -18.15 23.90 37.21
CA LYS A 268 -17.77 25.33 37.30
C LYS A 268 -18.29 26.10 36.09
N LEU A 269 -19.50 26.63 36.20
CA LEU A 269 -20.03 27.62 35.26
C LEU A 269 -19.27 28.95 35.39
N ARG A 270 -18.69 29.44 34.30
CA ARG A 270 -18.72 30.86 33.90
C ARG A 270 -18.62 30.97 32.37
N ALA A 271 -19.65 31.57 31.79
CA ALA A 271 -19.84 31.77 30.36
C ALA A 271 -18.78 32.72 29.79
N GLY A 272 -18.17 32.34 28.65
CA GLY A 272 -17.23 33.18 27.91
C GLY A 272 -16.18 32.40 27.11
N ILE A 273 -15.77 31.21 27.58
CA ILE A 273 -14.69 30.42 26.96
C ILE A 273 -15.22 29.34 25.99
N ILE A 274 -16.48 28.89 26.15
CA ILE A 274 -17.08 27.80 25.36
C ILE A 274 -17.17 28.16 23.86
N GLN A 275 -17.43 29.43 23.52
CA GLN A 275 -17.58 29.88 22.14
C GLN A 275 -16.23 29.90 21.37
N LYS A 276 -15.10 30.08 22.06
CA LYS A 276 -13.76 30.08 21.43
C LYS A 276 -13.20 28.67 21.19
N LEU A 277 -13.59 27.69 22.02
CA LEU A 277 -13.15 26.30 21.89
C LEU A 277 -13.97 25.50 20.85
N GLU A 278 -15.27 25.79 20.69
CA GLU A 278 -16.05 25.22 19.58
C GLU A 278 -15.53 25.70 18.21
N PHE A 279 -15.08 26.96 18.13
CA PHE A 279 -14.51 27.53 16.90
C PHE A 279 -13.15 26.91 16.52
N ALA A 280 -12.27 26.66 17.50
CA ALA A 280 -10.99 25.98 17.27
C ALA A 280 -11.16 24.50 16.87
N SER A 281 -12.18 23.82 17.42
CA SER A 281 -12.51 22.43 17.07
C SER A 281 -13.05 22.32 15.64
N PHE A 282 -13.86 23.30 15.21
CA PHE A 282 -14.41 23.39 13.85
C PHE A 282 -13.33 23.74 12.80
N GLN A 283 -12.36 24.59 13.15
CA GLN A 283 -11.21 24.88 12.27
C GLN A 283 -10.30 23.66 12.07
N VAL A 284 -10.01 22.88 13.12
CA VAL A 284 -9.20 21.65 12.99
C VAL A 284 -9.91 20.60 12.14
N LEU A 285 -11.24 20.46 12.26
CA LEU A 285 -12.05 19.59 11.40
C LEU A 285 -12.06 20.06 9.94
N ASN A 286 -12.14 21.37 9.67
CA ASN A 286 -12.10 21.91 8.30
C ASN A 286 -10.71 21.83 7.67
N THR A 287 -9.63 22.05 8.44
CA THR A 287 -8.26 21.85 7.94
C THR A 287 -8.02 20.38 7.61
N LEU A 288 -8.46 19.45 8.47
CA LEU A 288 -8.38 18.02 8.18
C LEU A 288 -9.27 17.60 6.99
N SER A 289 -10.46 18.18 6.84
CA SER A 289 -11.35 17.92 5.69
C SER A 289 -10.71 18.38 4.37
N ASN A 290 -10.12 19.58 4.34
CA ASN A 290 -9.51 20.16 3.14
C ASN A 290 -8.18 19.50 2.73
N THR A 291 -7.43 18.92 3.67
CA THR A 291 -6.21 18.15 3.32
C THR A 291 -6.54 16.70 2.91
N LEU A 292 -7.71 16.16 3.28
CA LEU A 292 -8.06 14.75 3.10
C LEU A 292 -9.07 14.46 1.97
N LEU A 293 -9.79 15.46 1.44
CA LEU A 293 -10.79 15.27 0.37
C LEU A 293 -10.31 15.60 -1.05
N ASN A 294 -9.15 16.26 -1.22
CA ASN A 294 -8.72 16.75 -2.54
C ASN A 294 -7.87 15.78 -3.38
N ASN A 295 -7.66 14.52 -2.94
CA ASN A 295 -6.83 13.57 -3.69
C ASN A 295 -7.56 12.35 -4.28
N TYR A 296 -8.89 12.24 -4.17
CA TYR A 296 -9.67 11.23 -4.90
C TYR A 296 -11.06 11.78 -5.25
N PRO A 297 -11.47 11.80 -6.55
CA PRO A 297 -12.85 12.10 -6.89
C PRO A 297 -13.77 10.97 -6.39
N PRO A 298 -15.04 11.27 -6.05
CA PRO A 298 -15.99 10.23 -5.67
C PRO A 298 -16.18 9.22 -6.82
N PRO A 299 -16.41 7.92 -6.53
CA PRO A 299 -16.77 6.97 -7.57
C PRO A 299 -18.07 7.44 -8.23
N SER A 300 -18.05 7.54 -9.55
CA SER A 300 -19.22 7.80 -10.38
C SER A 300 -20.31 6.78 -10.05
N GLU A 301 -21.47 7.27 -9.62
CA GLU A 301 -22.68 6.47 -9.39
C GLU A 301 -23.09 5.77 -10.71
N CYS A 302 -23.28 4.45 -10.63
CA CYS A 302 -24.12 3.63 -11.51
C CYS A 302 -24.89 2.65 -10.61
#